data_AF-A0A8J7RG35-F1
#
_entry.id   AF-A0A8J7RG35-F1
#
_cell.length_a   1.000
_cell.length_b   1.000
_cell.length_c   1.000
_cell.angle_alpha   90.00
_cell.angle_beta   90.00
_cell.angle_gamma   90.00
#
_symmetry.space_group_name_H-M   'P 1'
#
loop_
_entity.id
_entity.type
_entity.pdbx_description
1 polymer ?
#
loop_
_entity_poly.entity_id
_entity_poly.type
_entity_poly.pdbx_seq_one_letter_code
_entity_poly.pdbx_strand_id
1 'polypeptide(L)'
;MKGDEHLSISLATAATVLAPLLLTIPPGWTVAALFGVFIGALAPDADANDSAIFHTRMPGRRNRRVYFLPIFGYGIKYLVYYPISLPFILLLGERGMPRHRGLLHSVIGLVLMTLVVGFYAWLLGTALLGFPWNETVVAFLLGLFGGAVFHLLEDSCTKSGVAWLFPFSGHRTRGGITTGNGDRRPMLYAGVMSAGAVGIFAASVMGLVPAEFVPWSGAATAGVLWVVFLIVSRFGR
;
A
#
# COMPACT_ATOMS: atom_id res chain seq x y z
N MET A 1 11.09 3.14 -2.49
CA MET A 1 10.97 4.60 -2.74
C MET A 1 11.04 5.29 -1.37
N LYS A 2 10.69 6.56 -1.22
CA LYS A 2 10.44 7.14 0.12
C LYS A 2 8.99 6.91 0.55
N GLY A 3 8.71 6.95 1.86
CA GLY A 3 7.36 6.69 2.38
C GLY A 3 6.29 7.68 1.88
N ASP A 4 6.64 8.93 1.60
CA ASP A 4 5.74 9.92 0.99
C ASP A 4 5.44 9.60 -0.49
N GLU A 5 6.46 9.15 -1.23
CA GLU A 5 6.28 8.65 -2.60
C GLU A 5 5.35 7.43 -2.61
N HIS A 6 5.59 6.46 -1.72
CA HIS A 6 4.73 5.29 -1.56
C HIS A 6 3.27 5.67 -1.30
N LEU A 7 3.06 6.54 -0.32
CA LEU A 7 1.71 6.99 0.02
C LEU A 7 1.02 7.73 -1.14
N SER A 8 1.75 8.62 -1.82
CA SER A 8 1.19 9.43 -2.90
C SER A 8 0.77 8.58 -4.10
N ILE A 9 1.58 7.61 -4.51
CA ILE A 9 1.29 6.72 -5.64
C ILE A 9 0.15 5.77 -5.28
N SER A 10 0.16 5.20 -4.08
CA SER A 10 -0.88 4.29 -3.58
C SER A 10 -2.25 4.98 -3.50
N LEU A 11 -2.32 6.19 -2.93
CA LEU A 11 -3.57 6.96 -2.86
C LEU A 11 -4.04 7.42 -4.24
N ALA A 12 -3.14 7.84 -5.13
CA ALA A 12 -3.51 8.19 -6.50
C ALA A 12 -4.05 6.96 -7.27
N THR A 13 -3.46 5.78 -7.06
CA THR A 13 -3.94 4.53 -7.64
C THR A 13 -5.34 4.20 -7.13
N ALA A 14 -5.55 4.25 -5.81
CA ALA A 14 -6.85 4.02 -5.21
C ALA A 14 -7.91 5.03 -5.70
N ALA A 15 -7.54 6.31 -5.81
CA ALA A 15 -8.41 7.33 -6.38
C ALA A 15 -8.78 7.01 -7.83
N THR A 16 -7.84 6.49 -8.64
CA THR A 16 -8.12 6.08 -10.02
C THR A 16 -9.08 4.90 -10.09
N VAL A 17 -8.90 3.91 -9.22
CA VAL A 17 -9.79 2.74 -9.14
C VAL A 17 -11.19 3.13 -8.68
N LEU A 18 -11.30 3.99 -7.67
CA LEU A 18 -12.58 4.38 -7.05
C LEU A 18 -13.31 5.49 -7.81
N ALA A 19 -12.60 6.32 -8.58
CA ALA A 19 -13.13 7.45 -9.34
C ALA A 19 -14.47 7.18 -10.04
N PRO A 20 -14.59 6.16 -10.93
CA PRO A 20 -15.84 5.92 -11.64
C PRO A 20 -17.01 5.48 -10.73
N LEU A 21 -16.71 5.02 -9.51
CA LEU A 21 -17.67 4.48 -8.56
C LEU A 21 -18.16 5.51 -7.53
N LEU A 22 -17.54 6.70 -7.46
CA LEU A 22 -17.78 7.68 -6.38
C LEU A 22 -19.23 8.13 -6.25
N LEU A 23 -20.00 8.11 -7.35
CA LEU A 23 -21.40 8.51 -7.36
C LEU A 23 -22.36 7.35 -7.04
N THR A 24 -21.86 6.11 -7.07
CA THR A 24 -22.69 4.90 -6.93
C THR A 24 -22.46 4.17 -5.62
N ILE A 25 -21.29 4.30 -5.00
CA ILE A 25 -20.98 3.64 -3.72
C ILE A 25 -21.17 4.60 -2.53
N PRO A 26 -21.52 4.08 -1.34
CA PRO A 26 -21.62 4.89 -0.14
C PRO A 26 -20.32 5.66 0.14
N PRO A 27 -20.37 6.96 0.49
CA PRO A 27 -19.18 7.76 0.80
C PRO A 27 -18.33 7.13 1.92
N GLY A 28 -18.97 6.49 2.91
CA GLY A 28 -18.28 5.80 4.00
C GLY A 28 -17.36 4.68 3.52
N TRP A 29 -17.74 3.94 2.48
CA TRP A 29 -16.91 2.88 1.90
C TRP A 29 -15.67 3.46 1.20
N THR A 30 -15.84 4.59 0.50
CA THR A 30 -14.72 5.30 -0.14
C THR A 30 -13.72 5.78 0.90
N VAL A 31 -14.19 6.45 1.95
CA VAL A 31 -13.34 6.94 3.04
C VAL A 31 -12.62 5.78 3.73
N ALA A 32 -13.34 4.69 4.04
CA ALA A 32 -12.78 3.50 4.65
C ALA A 32 -11.71 2.84 3.77
N ALA A 33 -11.98 2.68 2.47
CA ALA A 33 -11.02 2.13 1.51
C ALA A 33 -9.76 3.00 1.38
N LEU A 34 -9.89 4.32 1.25
CA LEU A 34 -8.75 5.24 1.18
C LEU A 34 -7.94 5.24 2.48
N PHE A 35 -8.61 5.16 3.63
CA PHE A 35 -7.93 5.03 4.92
C PHE A 35 -7.20 3.69 5.04
N GLY A 36 -7.82 2.61 4.56
CA GLY A 36 -7.17 1.31 4.41
C GLY A 36 -5.91 1.41 3.55
N VAL A 37 -6.00 2.02 2.36
CA VAL A 37 -4.86 2.21 1.45
C VAL A 37 -3.75 3.01 2.12
N PHE A 38 -4.08 4.08 2.85
CA PHE A 38 -3.10 4.86 3.61
C PHE A 38 -2.31 3.98 4.60
N ILE A 39 -3.01 3.14 5.38
CA ILE A 39 -2.35 2.23 6.33
C ILE A 39 -1.55 1.16 5.57
N GLY A 40 -2.16 0.53 4.56
CA GLY A 40 -1.58 -0.54 3.77
C GLY A 40 -0.30 -0.11 3.04
N ALA A 41 -0.26 1.11 2.52
CA ALA A 41 0.91 1.67 1.83
C ALA A 41 2.10 1.92 2.77
N LEU A 42 1.87 2.01 4.08
CA LEU A 42 2.92 2.23 5.09
C LEU A 42 3.26 0.97 5.89
N ALA A 43 2.36 0.00 5.95
CA ALA A 43 2.50 -1.15 6.82
C ALA A 43 3.70 -2.06 6.49
N PRO A 44 4.03 -2.34 5.20
CA PRO A 44 5.21 -3.13 4.87
C PRO A 44 6.52 -2.59 5.45
N ASP A 45 6.68 -1.26 5.49
CA ASP A 45 7.87 -0.59 6.04
C ASP A 45 8.11 -0.85 7.53
N ALA A 46 7.12 -1.42 8.26
CA ALA A 46 7.30 -1.82 9.65
C ALA A 46 8.27 -2.99 9.85
N ASP A 47 8.59 -3.73 8.78
CA ASP A 47 9.62 -4.77 8.81
C ASP A 47 11.05 -4.25 8.55
N ALA A 48 11.20 -2.95 8.26
CA ALA A 48 12.48 -2.29 8.01
C ALA A 48 12.80 -1.30 9.15
N ASN A 49 13.75 -1.65 10.03
CA ASN A 49 14.05 -0.84 11.24
C ASN A 49 14.56 0.59 10.95
N ASP A 50 14.99 0.86 9.72
CA ASP A 50 15.47 2.15 9.21
C ASP A 50 14.38 3.00 8.54
N SER A 51 13.12 2.53 8.53
CA SER A 51 12.03 3.24 7.89
C SER A 51 11.62 4.52 8.64
N ALA A 52 11.16 5.51 7.87
CA ALA A 52 10.80 6.82 8.40
C ALA A 52 9.65 6.77 9.41
N ILE A 53 8.83 5.71 9.39
CA ILE A 53 7.71 5.54 10.32
C ILE A 53 8.18 5.37 11.78
N PHE A 54 9.43 4.96 12.02
CA PHE A 54 9.97 4.84 13.38
C PHE A 54 10.60 6.13 13.92
N HIS A 55 10.69 7.18 13.10
CA HIS A 55 11.43 8.39 13.45
C HIS A 55 10.53 9.62 13.57
N THR A 56 10.65 10.35 14.68
CA THR A 56 9.92 11.61 14.91
C THR A 56 10.39 12.76 14.02
N ARG A 57 11.58 12.63 13.42
CA ARG A 57 12.19 13.63 12.53
C ARG A 57 12.28 13.05 11.13
N MET A 58 11.59 13.68 10.17
CA MET A 58 11.71 13.31 8.77
C MET A 58 12.95 13.96 8.12
N PRO A 59 13.76 13.22 7.35
CA PRO A 59 14.81 13.79 6.53
C PRO A 59 14.24 14.85 5.56
N GLY A 60 14.76 16.09 5.61
CA GLY A 60 14.33 17.18 4.72
C GLY A 60 13.31 18.18 5.29
N ARG A 61 12.69 17.91 6.45
CA ARG A 61 11.83 18.89 7.16
C ARG A 61 12.44 19.26 8.51
N ARG A 62 13.34 20.25 8.50
CA ARG A 62 14.28 20.56 9.59
C ARG A 62 13.66 21.00 10.93
N ASN A 63 12.34 21.20 11.04
CA ASN A 63 11.73 21.77 12.26
C ASN A 63 10.36 21.22 12.70
N ARG A 64 9.84 20.13 12.11
CA ARG A 64 8.54 19.57 12.53
C ARG A 64 8.71 18.15 13.06
N ARG A 65 8.45 17.97 14.36
CA ARG A 65 8.40 16.65 14.99
C ARG A 65 7.02 16.04 14.76
N VAL A 66 7.00 14.83 14.24
CA VAL A 66 5.76 14.09 13.96
C VAL A 66 5.71 12.88 14.88
N TYR A 67 4.99 12.99 15.99
CA TYR A 67 4.95 11.94 17.02
C TYR A 67 3.99 10.80 16.69
N PHE A 68 2.98 11.03 15.85
CA PHE A 68 2.00 9.99 15.51
C PHE A 68 2.60 8.85 14.68
N LEU A 69 3.63 9.14 13.87
CA LEU A 69 4.24 8.16 12.99
C LEU A 69 4.93 7.03 13.76
N PRO A 70 5.81 7.30 14.75
CA PRO A 70 6.38 6.25 15.58
C PRO A 70 5.34 5.42 16.33
N ILE A 71 4.28 6.03 16.87
CA ILE A 71 3.21 5.29 17.55
C ILE A 71 2.56 4.30 16.59
N PHE A 72 2.25 4.77 15.38
CA PHE A 72 1.68 3.94 14.32
C PHE A 72 2.64 2.83 13.87
N GLY A 73 3.92 3.17 13.62
CA GLY A 73 4.95 2.22 13.19
C GLY A 73 5.23 1.14 14.23
N TYR A 74 5.36 1.51 15.51
CA TYR A 74 5.49 0.54 16.60
C TYR A 74 4.22 -0.28 16.80
N GLY A 75 3.04 0.32 16.62
CA GLY A 75 1.76 -0.40 16.62
C GLY A 75 1.75 -1.53 15.60
N ILE A 76 2.07 -1.24 14.33
CA ILE A 76 2.17 -2.26 13.28
C ILE A 76 3.27 -3.27 13.60
N LYS A 77 4.43 -2.81 14.06
CA LYS A 77 5.55 -3.71 14.38
C LYS A 77 5.20 -4.75 15.44
N TYR A 78 4.60 -4.33 16.55
CA TYR A 78 4.32 -5.22 17.67
C TYR A 78 2.99 -5.96 17.57
N LEU A 79 1.97 -5.36 16.98
CA LEU A 79 0.65 -6.00 16.85
C LEU A 79 0.51 -6.80 15.56
N VAL A 80 1.29 -6.52 14.52
CA VAL A 80 1.13 -7.18 13.21
C VAL A 80 2.41 -7.92 12.82
N TYR A 81 3.54 -7.23 12.67
CA TYR A 81 4.77 -7.84 12.15
C TYR A 81 5.26 -9.01 13.03
N TYR A 82 5.41 -8.80 14.35
CA TYR A 82 5.93 -9.84 15.23
C TYR A 82 4.99 -11.06 15.35
N PRO A 83 3.67 -10.90 15.56
CA PRO A 83 2.74 -12.03 15.58
C PRO A 83 2.79 -12.87 14.30
N ILE A 84 2.92 -12.22 13.14
CA ILE A 84 3.04 -12.92 11.86
C ILE A 84 4.41 -13.58 11.71
N SER A 85 5.48 -12.90 12.11
CA SER A 85 6.85 -13.38 11.88
C SER A 85 7.28 -14.48 12.85
N LEU A 86 6.70 -14.54 14.06
CA LEU A 86 7.10 -15.49 15.09
C LEU A 86 7.02 -16.96 14.63
N PRO A 87 5.92 -17.45 14.02
CA PRO A 87 5.88 -18.79 13.44
C PRO A 87 7.01 -19.07 12.44
N PHE A 88 7.33 -18.11 11.57
CA PHE A 88 8.41 -18.26 10.59
C PHE A 88 9.79 -18.23 11.24
N ILE A 89 10.00 -17.40 12.25
CA ILE A 89 11.25 -17.39 13.04
C ILE A 89 11.43 -18.74 13.76
N LEU A 90 10.37 -19.31 14.32
CA LEU A 90 10.43 -20.61 14.99
C LEU A 90 10.73 -21.75 14.01
N LEU A 91 10.22 -21.68 12.78
CA LEU A 91 10.41 -22.72 11.76
C LEU A 91 11.72 -22.59 10.97
N LEU A 92 12.14 -21.37 10.63
CA LEU A 92 13.28 -21.08 9.75
C LEU A 92 14.52 -20.59 10.49
N GLY A 93 14.38 -20.21 11.77
CA GLY A 93 15.41 -19.55 12.58
C GLY A 93 15.61 -18.08 12.19
N GLU A 94 16.18 -17.29 13.12
CA GLU A 94 16.45 -15.87 12.88
C GLU A 94 17.37 -15.60 11.68
N ARG A 95 18.30 -16.53 11.41
CA ARG A 95 19.21 -16.43 10.25
C ARG A 95 18.50 -16.64 8.92
N GLY A 96 17.34 -17.32 8.92
CA GLY A 96 16.50 -17.52 7.75
C GLY A 96 15.63 -16.30 7.41
N MET A 97 15.50 -15.34 8.33
CA MET A 97 14.72 -14.13 8.13
C MET A 97 15.56 -12.99 7.53
N PRO A 98 15.09 -12.31 6.47
CA PRO A 98 15.75 -11.14 5.91
C PRO A 98 15.86 -10.03 6.95
N ARG A 99 17.03 -9.39 7.00
CA ARG A 99 17.25 -8.21 7.86
C ARG A 99 16.48 -6.97 7.40
N HIS A 100 16.15 -6.88 6.10
CA HIS A 100 15.38 -5.80 5.50
C HIS A 100 14.41 -6.37 4.47
N ARG A 101 13.18 -5.84 4.44
CA ARG A 101 12.13 -6.20 3.47
C ARG A 101 11.88 -7.71 3.47
N GLY A 102 11.40 -8.15 4.63
CA GLY A 102 11.18 -9.55 4.97
C GLY A 102 9.75 -9.96 4.67
N LEU A 103 9.06 -10.45 5.69
CA LEU A 103 7.77 -11.11 5.51
C LEU A 103 6.67 -10.15 5.02
N LEU A 104 6.61 -8.90 5.50
CA LEU A 104 5.58 -7.96 5.07
C LEU A 104 5.78 -7.46 3.64
N HIS A 105 6.95 -7.70 3.06
CA HIS A 105 7.25 -7.46 1.65
C HIS A 105 7.02 -8.71 0.77
N SER A 106 6.09 -9.58 1.14
CA SER A 106 5.70 -10.76 0.35
C SER A 106 4.20 -10.97 0.33
N VAL A 107 3.68 -11.63 -0.70
CA VAL A 107 2.24 -11.93 -0.86
C VAL A 107 1.67 -12.58 0.40
N ILE A 108 2.43 -13.47 1.03
CA ILE A 108 2.02 -14.15 2.26
C ILE A 108 1.91 -13.15 3.41
N GLY A 109 2.89 -12.27 3.58
CA GLY A 109 2.81 -11.22 4.60
C GLY A 109 1.63 -10.28 4.39
N LEU A 110 1.32 -9.92 3.14
CA LEU A 110 0.18 -9.05 2.81
C LEU A 110 -1.15 -9.70 3.24
N VAL A 111 -1.34 -10.97 2.90
CA VAL A 111 -2.53 -11.74 3.28
C VAL A 111 -2.60 -11.87 4.80
N LEU A 112 -1.53 -12.33 5.45
CA LEU A 112 -1.51 -12.53 6.91
C LEU A 112 -1.72 -11.21 7.67
N MET A 113 -1.12 -10.11 7.21
CA MET A 113 -1.34 -8.77 7.77
C MET A 113 -2.81 -8.37 7.68
N THR A 114 -3.41 -8.55 6.51
CA THR A 114 -4.83 -8.20 6.31
C THR A 114 -5.73 -9.05 7.21
N LEU A 115 -5.44 -10.34 7.35
CA LEU A 115 -6.18 -11.23 8.24
C LEU A 115 -6.02 -10.87 9.72
N VAL A 116 -4.80 -10.56 10.17
CA VAL A 116 -4.53 -10.15 11.57
C VAL A 116 -5.24 -8.83 11.89
N VAL A 117 -5.15 -7.83 11.01
CA VAL A 117 -5.85 -6.55 11.19
C VAL A 117 -7.36 -6.76 11.15
N GLY A 118 -7.88 -7.62 10.25
CA GLY A 118 -9.29 -7.97 10.19
C GLY A 118 -9.77 -8.67 11.47
N PHE A 119 -8.98 -9.60 12.02
CA PHE A 119 -9.27 -10.24 13.29
C PHE A 119 -9.34 -9.22 14.44
N TYR A 120 -8.41 -8.26 14.50
CA TYR A 120 -8.48 -7.19 15.49
C TYR A 120 -9.69 -6.28 15.30
N ALA A 121 -10.03 -5.92 14.07
CA ALA A 121 -11.23 -5.13 13.78
C ALA A 121 -12.50 -5.86 14.24
N TRP A 122 -12.59 -7.17 13.99
CA TRP A 122 -13.70 -8.01 14.46
C TRP A 122 -13.74 -8.11 15.98
N LEU A 123 -12.61 -8.43 16.62
CA LEU A 123 -12.52 -8.60 18.07
C LEU A 123 -12.87 -7.30 18.81
N LEU A 124 -12.25 -6.18 18.42
CA LEU A 124 -12.49 -4.90 19.07
C LEU A 124 -13.89 -4.36 18.73
N GLY A 125 -14.28 -4.38 17.46
CA GLY A 125 -15.56 -3.86 17.00
C GLY A 125 -16.72 -4.67 17.56
N THR A 126 -16.78 -5.95 17.21
CA THR A 126 -17.93 -6.80 17.51
C THR A 126 -17.90 -7.35 18.92
N ALA A 127 -16.77 -7.92 19.37
CA ALA A 127 -16.75 -8.62 20.65
C ALA A 127 -16.63 -7.67 21.87
N LEU A 128 -16.00 -6.50 21.73
CA LEU A 128 -15.78 -5.57 22.83
C LEU A 128 -16.68 -4.33 22.80
N LEU A 129 -16.92 -3.76 21.62
CA LEU A 129 -17.63 -2.48 21.47
C LEU A 129 -19.07 -2.62 20.94
N GLY A 130 -19.50 -3.83 20.55
CA GLY A 130 -20.84 -4.10 20.02
C GLY A 130 -21.11 -3.54 18.61
N PHE A 131 -20.07 -3.12 17.87
CA PHE A 131 -20.19 -2.73 16.48
C PHE A 131 -20.18 -3.97 15.57
N PRO A 132 -21.25 -4.23 14.80
CA PRO A 132 -21.30 -5.39 13.93
C PRO A 132 -20.29 -5.25 12.78
N TRP A 133 -19.77 -6.39 12.34
CA TRP A 133 -19.04 -6.48 11.08
C TRP A 133 -19.94 -6.01 9.93
N ASN A 134 -19.43 -5.11 9.08
CA ASN A 134 -20.19 -4.54 7.97
C ASN A 134 -19.29 -4.29 6.75
N GLU A 135 -19.91 -3.85 5.66
CA GLU A 135 -19.26 -3.61 4.37
C GLU A 135 -18.23 -2.47 4.45
N THR A 136 -18.34 -1.56 5.40
CA THR A 136 -17.34 -0.49 5.62
C THR A 136 -16.03 -1.08 6.14
N VAL A 137 -16.09 -2.07 7.05
CA VAL A 137 -14.90 -2.80 7.51
C VAL A 137 -14.29 -3.61 6.36
N VAL A 138 -15.12 -4.23 5.52
CA VAL A 138 -14.64 -4.95 4.33
C VAL A 138 -13.95 -3.98 3.35
N ALA A 139 -14.54 -2.82 3.08
CA ALA A 139 -13.93 -1.79 2.24
C ALA A 139 -12.59 -1.30 2.79
N PHE A 140 -12.49 -1.11 4.11
CA PHE A 140 -11.24 -0.80 4.80
C PHE A 140 -10.18 -1.89 4.58
N LEU A 141 -10.52 -3.17 4.76
CA LEU A 141 -9.57 -4.27 4.62
C LEU A 141 -9.14 -4.49 3.16
N LEU A 142 -10.05 -4.31 2.20
CA LEU A 142 -9.71 -4.31 0.78
C LEU A 142 -8.77 -3.14 0.44
N GLY A 143 -9.01 -1.96 1.02
CA GLY A 143 -8.12 -0.82 0.93
C GLY A 143 -6.74 -1.11 1.53
N LEU A 144 -6.69 -1.69 2.73
CA LEU A 144 -5.45 -2.11 3.40
C LEU A 144 -4.63 -3.07 2.53
N PHE A 145 -5.28 -4.12 2.03
CA PHE A 145 -4.64 -5.09 1.15
C PHE A 145 -4.15 -4.41 -0.14
N GLY A 146 -4.99 -3.59 -0.77
CA GLY A 146 -4.66 -2.85 -1.99
C GLY A 146 -3.47 -1.91 -1.80
N GLY A 147 -3.45 -1.11 -0.73
CA GLY A 147 -2.33 -0.24 -0.39
C GLY A 147 -1.03 -1.00 -0.17
N ALA A 148 -1.09 -2.16 0.47
CA ALA A 148 0.09 -3.01 0.65
C ALA A 148 0.58 -3.61 -0.68
N VAL A 149 -0.34 -4.04 -1.57
CA VAL A 149 0.02 -4.47 -2.93
C VAL A 149 0.70 -3.34 -3.70
N PHE A 150 0.15 -2.13 -3.64
CA PHE A 150 0.73 -0.95 -4.30
C PHE A 150 2.13 -0.65 -3.77
N HIS A 151 2.34 -0.69 -2.45
CA HIS A 151 3.67 -0.57 -1.86
C HIS A 151 4.68 -1.54 -2.48
N LEU A 152 4.32 -2.82 -2.63
CA LEU A 152 5.22 -3.82 -3.22
C LEU A 152 5.45 -3.61 -4.73
N LEU A 153 4.45 -3.13 -5.48
CA LEU A 153 4.61 -2.75 -6.88
C LEU A 153 5.57 -1.56 -7.02
N GLU A 154 5.42 -0.55 -6.16
CA GLU A 154 6.30 0.62 -6.08
C GLU A 154 7.73 0.19 -5.79
N ASP A 155 7.93 -0.67 -4.78
CA ASP A 155 9.26 -1.16 -4.45
C ASP A 155 9.83 -2.10 -5.52
N SER A 156 9.00 -2.79 -6.30
CA SER A 156 9.43 -3.56 -7.48
C SER A 156 9.99 -2.68 -8.60
N CYS A 157 9.67 -1.39 -8.61
CA CYS A 157 10.24 -0.41 -9.54
C CYS A 157 11.63 0.09 -9.09
N THR A 158 12.08 -0.26 -7.87
CA THR A 158 13.37 0.18 -7.31
C THR A 158 14.49 -0.81 -7.57
N LYS A 159 15.74 -0.35 -7.43
CA LYS A 159 16.94 -1.20 -7.52
C LYS A 159 16.99 -2.30 -6.46
N SER A 160 16.45 -2.04 -5.28
CA SER A 160 16.40 -3.00 -4.17
C SER A 160 15.39 -4.12 -4.44
N GLY A 161 14.22 -3.76 -4.99
CA GLY A 161 13.16 -4.67 -5.35
C GLY A 161 12.50 -5.40 -4.19
N VAL A 162 11.62 -6.34 -4.55
CA VAL A 162 10.74 -7.09 -3.64
C VAL A 162 10.83 -8.58 -3.93
N ALA A 163 10.92 -9.39 -2.87
CA ALA A 163 10.81 -10.85 -2.95
C ALA A 163 9.35 -11.28 -2.72
N TRP A 164 8.53 -11.18 -3.76
CA TRP A 164 7.07 -11.42 -3.67
C TRP A 164 6.68 -12.75 -3.03
N LEU A 165 7.50 -13.79 -3.23
CA LEU A 165 7.22 -15.15 -2.75
C LEU A 165 8.03 -15.54 -1.50
N PHE A 166 8.65 -14.58 -0.80
CA PHE A 166 9.31 -14.87 0.47
C PHE A 166 8.29 -15.42 1.50
N PRO A 167 8.58 -16.46 2.30
CA PRO A 167 9.89 -17.10 2.50
C PRO A 167 10.23 -18.25 1.54
N PHE A 168 9.35 -18.59 0.61
CA PHE A 168 9.56 -19.72 -0.31
C PHE A 168 10.55 -19.42 -1.44
N SER A 169 10.74 -18.15 -1.78
CA SER A 169 11.75 -17.73 -2.76
C SER A 169 12.38 -16.39 -2.40
N GLY A 170 13.71 -16.30 -2.58
CA GLY A 170 14.47 -15.06 -2.49
C GLY A 170 14.56 -14.28 -3.80
N HIS A 171 13.92 -14.76 -4.88
CA HIS A 171 13.94 -14.07 -6.18
C HIS A 171 13.28 -12.70 -6.07
N ARG A 172 13.97 -11.65 -6.52
CA ARG A 172 13.48 -10.27 -6.40
C ARG A 172 13.12 -9.67 -7.75
N THR A 173 11.90 -9.14 -7.83
CA THR A 173 11.50 -8.25 -8.92
C THR A 173 12.04 -6.86 -8.64
N ARG A 174 12.78 -6.29 -9.61
CA ARG A 174 13.54 -5.04 -9.47
C ARG A 174 13.38 -4.16 -10.70
N GLY A 175 13.52 -2.85 -10.48
CA GLY A 175 13.58 -1.81 -11.51
C GLY A 175 14.83 -0.94 -11.36
N GLY A 176 14.82 0.23 -11.99
CA GLY A 176 15.96 1.15 -12.08
C GLY A 176 15.87 2.36 -11.14
N ILE A 177 14.75 2.57 -10.44
CA ILE A 177 14.56 3.75 -9.59
C ILE A 177 15.49 3.71 -8.39
N THR A 178 16.17 4.84 -8.13
CA THR A 178 17.12 4.98 -7.02
C THR A 178 16.51 5.82 -5.91
N THR A 179 16.27 5.20 -4.75
CA THR A 179 15.74 5.87 -3.56
C THR A 179 16.66 7.00 -3.09
N GLY A 180 16.11 8.16 -2.72
CA GLY A 180 16.85 9.24 -2.06
C GLY A 180 17.56 10.25 -2.97
N ASN A 181 17.91 9.87 -4.20
CA ASN A 181 18.74 10.69 -5.10
C ASN A 181 17.98 11.73 -5.95
N GLY A 182 16.76 12.11 -5.56
CA GLY A 182 15.98 13.11 -6.30
C GLY A 182 15.41 12.60 -7.64
N ASP A 183 15.32 11.28 -7.81
CA ASP A 183 14.64 10.67 -8.95
C ASP A 183 13.19 11.16 -9.01
N ARG A 184 12.82 11.84 -10.11
CA ARG A 184 11.51 12.48 -10.24
C ARG A 184 10.42 11.52 -10.72
N ARG A 185 10.78 10.30 -11.16
CA ARG A 185 9.84 9.33 -11.72
C ARG A 185 8.69 9.01 -10.76
N PRO A 186 8.90 8.71 -9.45
CA PRO A 186 7.81 8.44 -8.52
C PRO A 186 6.79 9.59 -8.44
N MET A 187 7.27 10.83 -8.38
CA MET A 187 6.40 12.01 -8.33
C MET A 187 5.61 12.20 -9.64
N LEU A 188 6.27 12.03 -10.79
CA LEU A 188 5.60 12.08 -12.10
C LEU A 188 4.54 10.98 -12.22
N TYR A 189 4.83 9.79 -11.70
CA TYR A 189 3.90 8.66 -11.68
C TYR A 189 2.66 8.95 -10.85
N ALA A 190 2.83 9.49 -9.64
CA ALA A 190 1.70 9.93 -8.80
C ALA A 190 0.85 11.00 -9.51
N GLY A 191 1.51 11.94 -10.22
CA GLY A 191 0.83 12.99 -10.99
C GLY A 191 0.02 12.45 -12.17
N VAL A 192 0.61 11.56 -12.97
CA VAL A 192 -0.07 10.89 -14.11
C VAL A 192 -1.23 10.02 -13.62
N MET A 193 -1.04 9.27 -12.53
CA MET A 193 -2.11 8.47 -11.92
C MET A 193 -3.25 9.36 -11.43
N SER A 194 -2.94 10.48 -10.76
CA SER A 194 -3.95 11.46 -10.31
C SER A 194 -4.72 12.09 -11.48
N ALA A 195 -4.02 12.42 -12.57
CA ALA A 195 -4.67 12.91 -13.80
C ALA A 195 -5.57 11.82 -14.42
N GLY A 196 -5.15 10.55 -14.37
CA GLY A 196 -5.97 9.40 -14.75
C GLY A 196 -7.26 9.30 -13.93
N ALA A 197 -7.19 9.48 -12.61
CA ALA A 197 -8.36 9.51 -11.73
C ALA A 197 -9.37 10.60 -12.12
N VAL A 198 -8.89 11.82 -12.38
CA VAL A 198 -9.75 12.94 -12.82
C VAL A 198 -10.35 12.65 -14.19
N GLY A 199 -9.53 12.15 -15.13
CA GLY A 199 -9.96 11.83 -16.49
C GLY A 199 -11.05 10.75 -16.51
N ILE A 200 -10.86 9.65 -15.77
CA ILE A 200 -11.84 8.55 -15.76
C ILE A 200 -13.13 8.91 -15.02
N PHE A 201 -13.04 9.74 -13.98
CA PHE A 201 -14.21 10.31 -13.32
C PHE A 201 -15.03 11.18 -14.29
N ALA A 202 -14.37 12.13 -14.95
CA ALA A 202 -15.03 13.03 -15.91
C ALA A 202 -15.66 12.24 -17.07
N ALA A 203 -14.94 11.26 -17.63
CA ALA A 203 -15.45 10.40 -18.69
C ALA A 203 -16.69 9.60 -18.25
N SER A 204 -16.72 9.12 -17.00
CA SER A 204 -17.86 8.39 -16.45
C SER A 204 -19.07 9.30 -16.25
N VAL A 205 -18.88 10.50 -15.70
CA VAL A 205 -19.95 11.51 -15.51
C VAL A 205 -20.53 11.98 -16.84
N MET A 206 -19.69 12.13 -17.87
CA MET A 206 -20.11 12.53 -19.21
C MET A 206 -20.75 11.39 -20.02
N GLY A 207 -20.85 10.17 -19.48
CA GLY A 207 -21.38 9.01 -20.20
C GLY A 207 -20.52 8.54 -21.37
N LEU A 208 -19.22 8.88 -21.37
CA LEU A 208 -18.26 8.43 -22.39
C LEU A 208 -17.82 6.98 -22.15
N VAL A 209 -18.01 6.48 -20.93
CA VAL A 209 -17.79 5.06 -20.57
C VAL A 209 -19.16 4.37 -20.59
N PRO A 210 -19.35 3.29 -21.38
CA PRO A 210 -20.60 2.53 -21.34
C PRO A 210 -20.89 2.01 -19.93
N ALA A 211 -22.16 2.03 -19.52
CA ALA A 211 -22.58 1.80 -18.13
C ALA A 211 -22.08 0.46 -17.57
N GLU A 212 -22.07 -0.59 -18.39
CA GLU A 212 -21.57 -1.92 -18.06
C GLU A 212 -20.07 -1.97 -17.75
N PHE A 213 -19.29 -1.01 -18.26
CA PHE A 213 -17.84 -0.93 -18.03
C PHE A 213 -17.45 0.04 -16.92
N VAL A 214 -18.36 0.90 -16.43
CA VAL A 214 -18.08 1.88 -15.37
C VAL A 214 -17.43 1.22 -14.13
N PRO A 215 -17.90 0.07 -13.62
CA PRO A 215 -17.29 -0.54 -12.43
C PRO A 215 -15.84 -1.00 -12.61
N TRP A 216 -15.42 -1.23 -13.85
CA TRP A 216 -14.11 -1.79 -14.19
C TRP A 216 -13.15 -0.77 -14.78
N SER A 217 -13.68 0.36 -15.28
CA SER A 217 -12.93 1.35 -16.05
C SER A 217 -11.79 1.99 -15.25
N GLY A 218 -12.00 2.23 -13.95
CA GLY A 218 -10.99 2.74 -13.03
C GLY A 218 -9.85 1.75 -12.79
N ALA A 219 -10.19 0.49 -12.52
CA ALA A 219 -9.21 -0.59 -12.36
C ALA A 219 -8.41 -0.85 -13.65
N ALA A 220 -9.07 -0.85 -14.80
CA ALA A 220 -8.42 -0.99 -16.10
C ALA A 220 -7.45 0.18 -16.36
N THR A 221 -7.89 1.41 -16.10
CA THR A 221 -7.05 2.62 -16.24
C THR A 221 -5.82 2.54 -15.34
N ALA A 222 -6.00 2.24 -14.05
CA ALA A 222 -4.90 2.06 -13.12
C ALA A 222 -3.95 0.94 -13.56
N GLY A 223 -4.49 -0.19 -14.04
CA GLY A 223 -3.70 -1.32 -14.54
C GLY A 223 -2.82 -0.95 -15.73
N VAL A 224 -3.36 -0.23 -16.72
CA VAL A 224 -2.60 0.28 -17.87
C VAL A 224 -1.48 1.22 -17.42
N LEU A 225 -1.79 2.17 -16.53
CA LEU A 225 -0.80 3.11 -16.00
C LEU A 225 0.30 2.38 -15.21
N TRP A 226 -0.05 1.37 -14.43
CA TRP A 226 0.93 0.52 -13.72
C TRP A 226 1.83 -0.26 -14.67
N VAL A 227 1.30 -0.85 -15.73
CA VAL A 227 2.11 -1.55 -16.74
C VAL A 227 3.12 -0.58 -17.37
N VAL A 228 2.68 0.62 -17.74
CA VAL A 228 3.58 1.66 -18.26
C VAL A 228 4.65 2.01 -17.24
N PHE A 229 4.29 2.24 -15.98
CA PHE A 229 5.28 2.59 -14.94
C PHE A 229 6.27 1.47 -14.66
N LEU A 230 5.83 0.22 -14.62
CA LEU A 230 6.70 -0.94 -14.43
C LEU A 230 7.71 -1.05 -15.58
N ILE A 231 7.29 -0.86 -16.82
CA ILE A 231 8.17 -0.86 -17.99
C ILE A 231 9.16 0.31 -17.90
N VAL A 232 8.66 1.54 -17.76
CA VAL A 232 9.49 2.76 -17.74
C VAL A 232 10.45 2.77 -16.55
N SER A 233 10.07 2.18 -15.41
CA SER A 233 10.94 2.09 -14.23
C SER A 233 12.25 1.34 -14.49
N ARG A 234 12.28 0.45 -15.50
CA ARG A 234 13.47 -0.34 -15.86
C ARG A 234 14.46 0.42 -16.72
N PHE A 235 14.05 1.53 -17.33
CA PHE A 235 14.88 2.31 -18.24
C PHE A 235 15.31 3.64 -17.61
N GLY A 236 16.49 4.11 -18.01
CA GLY A 236 17.04 5.40 -17.55
C GLY A 236 17.74 5.35 -16.20
N ARG A 237 18.66 6.30 -16.00
CA ARG A 237 19.30 6.61 -14.71
C ARG A 237 18.63 7.83 -14.09
#